data_AF-A0A8D8WI04-F1
#
_entry.id   AF-A0A8D8WI04-F1
#
_cell.length_a   1.000
_cell.length_b   1.000
_cell.length_c   1.000
_cell.angle_alpha   90.00
_cell.angle_beta   90.00
_cell.angle_gamma   90.00
#
_symmetry.space_group_name_H-M   'P 1'
#
loop_
_entity.id
_entity.type
_entity.pdbx_description
1 polymer ?
#
loop_
_entity_poly.entity_id
_entity_poly.type
_entity_poly.pdbx_seq_one_letter_code
_entity_poly.pdbx_strand_id
1 'polypeptide(L)'
;MTSSATIKQDLPPEGGYRKLDFKRVPAKQIWRWWSIIPAYIASTSIAYYLWRTTRAEIWARDLENQTATLAIMPIVIAEKDRALLKNLRRIRDEETELMKNVEGWETGTLFGEKIYKTQSDDEFRLPCLNEYYVQSKPEELSKMSMFYHYF
;
A
#
# COMPACT_ATOMS: atom_id res chain seq x y z
N MET A 1 10.27 -97.98 -8.31
CA MET A 1 9.91 -96.80 -7.49
C MET A 1 11.22 -96.08 -7.21
N THR A 2 11.57 -94.96 -7.80
CA THR A 2 10.82 -93.76 -8.17
C THR A 2 11.55 -93.04 -9.32
N SER A 3 10.82 -92.58 -10.34
CA SER A 3 11.37 -91.72 -11.38
C SER A 3 11.79 -90.38 -10.75
N SER A 4 13.07 -90.03 -10.80
CA SER A 4 13.55 -88.72 -10.36
C SER A 4 12.98 -87.66 -11.31
N ALA A 5 11.90 -86.99 -10.91
CA ALA A 5 11.29 -85.93 -11.71
C ALA A 5 12.31 -84.79 -11.88
N THR A 6 12.67 -84.46 -13.12
CA THR A 6 13.58 -83.36 -13.42
C THR A 6 12.90 -82.03 -13.08
N ILE A 7 13.23 -81.48 -11.91
CA ILE A 7 12.78 -80.16 -11.50
C ILE A 7 13.53 -79.12 -12.35
N LYS A 8 12.81 -78.41 -13.21
CA LYS A 8 13.36 -77.28 -13.97
C LYS A 8 13.57 -76.11 -13.03
N GLN A 9 14.75 -76.02 -12.46
CA GLN A 9 15.15 -74.91 -11.60
C GLN A 9 15.47 -73.69 -12.46
N ASP A 10 14.96 -72.51 -12.04
CA ASP A 10 15.31 -71.26 -12.70
C ASP A 10 16.72 -70.85 -12.23
N LEU A 11 17.70 -71.07 -13.10
CA LEU A 11 19.12 -70.87 -12.82
C LEU A 11 19.61 -69.66 -13.62
N PRO A 12 20.61 -68.91 -13.10
CA PRO A 12 21.26 -67.88 -13.91
C PRO A 12 21.84 -68.52 -15.18
N PRO A 13 21.89 -67.78 -16.29
CA PRO A 13 22.46 -68.28 -17.54
C PRO A 13 23.91 -68.72 -17.33
N GLU A 14 24.36 -69.73 -18.07
CA GLU A 14 25.75 -70.20 -18.03
C GLU A 14 26.68 -69.06 -18.45
N GLY A 15 27.40 -68.47 -17.48
CA GLY A 15 28.18 -67.23 -17.64
C GLY A 15 27.78 -66.09 -16.69
N GLY A 16 26.67 -66.23 -15.96
CA GLY A 16 26.20 -65.26 -14.96
C GLY A 16 25.49 -64.04 -15.57
N TYR A 17 24.86 -63.23 -14.70
CA TYR A 17 24.23 -61.99 -15.12
C TYR A 17 25.26 -60.92 -15.51
N ARG A 18 24.83 -59.95 -16.34
CA ARG A 18 25.65 -58.77 -16.65
C ARG A 18 26.04 -58.06 -15.35
N LYS A 19 27.29 -57.62 -15.25
CA LYS A 19 27.76 -56.79 -14.15
C LYS A 19 26.93 -55.52 -14.08
N LEU A 20 26.29 -55.29 -12.93
CA LEU A 20 25.54 -54.07 -12.66
C LEU A 20 26.51 -52.98 -12.21
N ASP A 21 26.45 -51.82 -12.85
CA ASP A 21 27.18 -50.63 -12.40
C ASP A 21 26.48 -50.03 -11.19
N PHE A 22 26.94 -50.42 -9.99
CA PHE A 22 26.42 -49.90 -8.71
C PHE A 22 27.07 -48.58 -8.29
N LYS A 23 28.05 -48.07 -9.06
CA LYS A 23 28.76 -46.82 -8.75
C LYS A 23 27.88 -45.63 -9.10
N ARG A 24 27.87 -44.63 -8.21
CA ARG A 24 27.19 -43.36 -8.47
C ARG A 24 27.95 -42.59 -9.55
N VAL A 25 27.29 -42.32 -10.68
CA VAL A 25 27.80 -41.43 -11.72
C VAL A 25 27.28 -40.02 -11.44
N PRO A 26 28.13 -39.07 -11.00
CA PRO A 26 27.67 -37.71 -10.77
C PRO A 26 27.31 -37.05 -12.12
N ALA A 27 26.25 -36.24 -12.11
CA ALA A 27 25.87 -35.46 -13.28
C ALA A 27 26.98 -34.46 -13.66
N LYS A 28 27.23 -34.30 -14.97
CA LYS A 28 28.23 -33.35 -15.47
C LYS A 28 27.78 -31.91 -15.16
N GLN A 29 28.59 -31.17 -14.40
CA GLN A 29 28.36 -29.75 -14.18
C GLN A 29 28.67 -28.98 -15.47
N ILE A 30 27.62 -28.42 -16.08
CA ILE A 30 27.70 -27.64 -17.33
C ILE A 30 28.29 -26.25 -17.05
N TRP A 31 27.91 -25.66 -15.92
CA TRP A 31 28.34 -24.33 -15.51
C TRP A 31 29.37 -24.41 -14.40
N ARG A 32 30.51 -23.77 -14.63
CA ARG A 32 31.57 -23.65 -13.64
C ARG A 32 31.58 -22.23 -13.08
N TRP A 33 31.95 -22.08 -11.81
CA TRP A 33 31.83 -20.79 -11.09
C TRP A 33 32.49 -19.61 -11.82
N TRP A 34 33.63 -19.84 -12.49
CA TRP A 34 34.33 -18.82 -13.27
C TRP A 34 33.57 -18.33 -14.50
N SER A 35 32.57 -19.08 -14.99
CA SER A 35 31.70 -18.66 -16.10
C SER A 35 30.48 -17.89 -15.61
N ILE A 36 30.05 -18.14 -14.37
CA ILE A 36 28.86 -17.51 -13.76
C ILE A 36 29.18 -16.08 -13.33
N ILE A 37 30.35 -15.87 -12.72
CA ILE A 37 30.79 -14.54 -12.24
C ILE A 37 30.80 -13.48 -13.37
N PRO A 38 31.48 -13.68 -14.51
CA PRO A 38 31.50 -12.68 -15.58
C PRO A 38 30.12 -12.50 -16.22
N ALA A 39 29.32 -13.57 -16.35
CA ALA A 39 27.95 -13.46 -16.85
C ALA A 39 27.08 -12.57 -15.95
N TYR A 40 27.22 -12.70 -14.63
CA TYR A 40 26.54 -11.86 -13.65
C TYR A 40 27.01 -10.40 -13.70
N ILE A 41 28.32 -10.16 -13.79
CA ILE A 41 28.86 -8.80 -13.91
C ILE A 41 28.36 -8.15 -15.20
N ALA A 42 28.41 -8.86 -16.32
CA ALA A 42 27.93 -8.36 -17.61
C ALA A 42 26.43 -8.02 -17.57
N SER A 43 25.60 -8.93 -17.03
CA SER A 43 24.16 -8.67 -16.93
C SER A 43 23.86 -7.48 -16.01
N THR A 44 24.57 -7.36 -14.89
CA THR A 44 24.42 -6.25 -13.94
C THR A 44 24.87 -4.93 -14.56
N SER A 45 25.99 -4.90 -15.28
CA SER A 45 26.47 -3.69 -15.96
C SER A 45 25.51 -3.22 -17.04
N ILE A 46 24.93 -4.14 -17.82
CA ILE A 46 23.90 -3.81 -18.81
C ILE A 46 22.65 -3.28 -18.13
N ALA A 47 22.16 -3.94 -17.08
CA ALA A 47 20.99 -3.48 -16.34
C ALA A 47 21.21 -2.09 -15.74
N TYR A 48 22.39 -1.83 -15.16
CA TYR A 48 22.75 -0.53 -14.61
C TYR A 48 22.79 0.56 -15.68
N TYR A 49 23.33 0.26 -16.86
CA TYR A 49 23.35 1.19 -17.98
C TYR A 49 21.92 1.55 -18.43
N LEU A 50 21.06 0.54 -18.63
CA LEU A 50 19.65 0.75 -18.99
C LEU A 50 18.89 1.53 -17.92
N TRP A 51 19.11 1.20 -16.64
CA TRP A 51 18.52 1.94 -15.53
C TRP A 51 18.95 3.41 -15.54
N ARG A 52 20.24 3.70 -15.78
CA ARG A 52 20.72 5.09 -15.85
C ARG A 52 20.06 5.88 -16.98
N THR A 53 19.85 5.26 -18.14
CA THR A 53 19.19 5.93 -19.28
C THR A 53 17.72 6.19 -18.98
N THR A 54 16.98 5.22 -18.45
CA THR A 54 15.54 5.35 -18.19
C THR A 54 15.24 6.22 -16.97
N ARG A 55 16.16 6.33 -16.01
CA ARG A 55 15.95 7.12 -14.78
C ARG A 55 15.67 8.59 -15.06
N ALA A 56 16.32 9.19 -16.07
CA ALA A 56 16.09 10.58 -16.43
C ALA A 56 14.66 10.82 -16.95
N GLU A 57 14.14 9.90 -17.75
CA GLU A 57 12.77 9.95 -18.29
C GLU A 57 11.72 9.78 -17.18
N ILE A 58 11.93 8.81 -16.28
CA ILE A 58 11.04 8.60 -15.12
C ILE A 58 10.99 9.87 -14.26
N TRP A 59 12.17 10.44 -13.97
CA TRP A 59 12.25 11.67 -13.18
C TRP A 59 11.53 12.84 -13.85
N ALA A 60 11.70 13.03 -15.16
CA ALA A 60 11.03 14.08 -15.90
C ALA A 60 9.50 13.92 -15.86
N ARG A 61 9.00 12.70 -16.01
CA ARG A 61 7.57 12.39 -15.93
C ARG A 61 7.00 12.59 -14.51
N ASP A 62 7.75 12.19 -13.49
CA ASP A 62 7.33 12.39 -12.09
C ASP A 62 7.31 13.89 -11.74
N LEU A 63 8.29 14.64 -12.24
CA LEU A 63 8.34 16.10 -12.11
C LEU A 63 7.17 16.78 -12.84
N GLU A 64 6.81 16.31 -14.04
CA GLU A 64 5.64 16.80 -14.78
C GLU A 64 4.35 16.57 -13.98
N ASN A 65 4.16 15.36 -13.44
CA ASN A 65 3.00 15.03 -12.60
C ASN A 65 2.92 15.88 -11.33
N GLN A 66 4.05 16.11 -10.67
CA GLN A 66 4.11 16.99 -9.50
C GLN A 66 3.80 18.43 -9.88
N THR A 67 4.38 18.93 -10.96
CA THR A 67 4.15 20.31 -11.44
C THR A 67 2.69 20.52 -11.84
N ALA A 68 2.07 19.56 -12.51
CA ALA A 68 0.65 19.57 -12.84
C ALA A 68 -0.22 19.58 -11.57
N THR A 69 0.16 18.79 -10.56
CA THR A 69 -0.53 18.78 -9.25
C THR A 69 -0.41 20.16 -8.59
N LEU A 70 0.80 20.72 -8.49
CA LEU A 70 1.07 22.04 -7.92
C LEU A 70 0.28 23.16 -8.61
N ALA A 71 0.16 23.10 -9.94
CA ALA A 71 -0.62 24.05 -10.71
C ALA A 71 -2.13 24.01 -10.38
N ILE A 72 -2.67 22.83 -10.08
CA ILE A 72 -4.09 22.62 -9.77
C ILE A 72 -4.40 22.83 -8.27
N MET A 73 -3.43 22.59 -7.38
CA MET A 73 -3.60 22.73 -5.92
C MET A 73 -4.32 24.01 -5.46
N PRO A 74 -4.01 25.23 -5.94
CA PRO A 74 -4.69 26.43 -5.45
C PRO A 74 -6.20 26.41 -5.72
N ILE A 75 -6.64 25.82 -6.84
CA ILE A 75 -8.07 25.69 -7.16
C ILE A 75 -8.73 24.69 -6.21
N VAL A 76 -8.12 23.52 -6.01
CA VAL A 76 -8.65 22.47 -5.13
C VAL A 76 -8.71 22.94 -3.68
N ILE A 77 -7.69 23.67 -3.21
CA ILE A 77 -7.67 24.26 -1.86
C ILE A 77 -8.80 25.28 -1.73
N ALA A 78 -8.96 26.18 -2.70
CA ALA A 78 -10.04 27.17 -2.67
C ALA A 78 -11.43 26.53 -2.69
N GLU A 79 -11.63 25.45 -3.46
CA GLU A 79 -12.88 24.69 -3.45
C GLU A 79 -13.15 24.00 -2.11
N LYS A 80 -12.11 23.39 -1.52
CA LYS A 80 -12.18 22.77 -0.20
C LYS A 80 -12.52 23.79 0.88
N ASP A 81 -11.86 24.95 0.87
CA ASP A 81 -12.10 26.01 1.85
C ASP A 81 -13.52 26.58 1.71
N ARG A 82 -14.00 26.74 0.47
CA ARG A 82 -15.39 27.14 0.20
C ARG A 82 -16.39 26.10 0.70
N ALA A 83 -16.12 24.81 0.49
CA ALA A 83 -16.97 23.73 0.98
C ALA A 83 -17.01 23.69 2.51
N LEU A 84 -15.84 23.83 3.15
CA LEU A 84 -15.68 23.90 4.60
C LEU A 84 -16.54 25.02 5.19
N LEU A 85 -16.36 26.25 4.71
CA LEU A 85 -17.06 27.43 5.24
C LEU A 85 -18.57 27.35 5.02
N LYS A 86 -19.02 26.82 3.87
CA LYS A 86 -20.45 26.57 3.61
C LYS A 86 -21.05 25.57 4.60
N ASN A 87 -20.34 24.49 4.89
CA ASN A 87 -20.82 23.49 5.84
C ASN A 87 -20.85 24.06 7.27
N LEU A 88 -19.80 24.78 7.68
CA LEU A 88 -19.77 25.47 8.98
C LEU A 88 -20.90 26.48 9.13
N ARG A 89 -21.22 27.21 8.06
CA ARG A 89 -22.36 28.14 8.06
C ARG A 89 -23.68 27.39 8.27
N ARG A 90 -23.89 26.29 7.57
CA ARG A 90 -25.07 25.42 7.74
C ARG A 90 -25.17 24.87 9.17
N ILE A 91 -24.06 24.40 9.73
CA ILE A 91 -24.00 23.93 11.14
C ILE A 91 -24.42 25.04 12.09
N ARG A 92 -23.91 26.25 11.90
CA ARG A 92 -24.23 27.40 12.74
C ARG A 92 -25.71 27.79 12.63
N ASP A 93 -26.27 27.82 11.41
CA ASP A 93 -27.67 28.16 11.19
C ASP A 93 -28.62 27.12 11.84
N GLU A 94 -28.29 25.82 11.74
CA GLU A 94 -29.03 24.74 12.40
C GLU A 94 -28.86 24.77 13.94
N GLU A 95 -27.66 25.08 14.45
CA GLU A 95 -27.42 25.29 15.88
C GLU A 95 -28.28 26.43 16.42
N THR A 96 -28.34 27.56 15.70
CA THR A 96 -29.20 28.69 16.06
C THR A 96 -30.66 28.28 16.09
N GLU A 97 -31.13 27.43 15.17
CA GLU A 97 -32.51 26.94 15.17
C GLU A 97 -32.82 25.96 16.30
N LEU A 98 -31.91 25.01 16.55
CA LEU A 98 -32.06 23.98 17.56
C LEU A 98 -32.05 24.57 18.98
N MET A 99 -31.20 25.58 19.22
CA MET A 99 -30.92 26.10 20.56
C MET A 99 -31.71 27.37 20.93
N LYS A 100 -32.68 27.82 20.10
CA LYS A 100 -33.48 29.04 20.35
C LYS A 100 -34.16 29.09 21.72
N ASN A 101 -34.54 27.92 22.24
CA ASN A 101 -35.35 27.79 23.45
C ASN A 101 -34.51 27.54 24.71
N VAL A 102 -33.17 27.57 24.60
CA VAL A 102 -32.26 27.32 25.72
C VAL A 102 -31.82 28.66 26.30
N GLU A 103 -32.15 28.91 27.56
CA GLU A 103 -31.79 30.16 28.24
C GLU A 103 -30.27 30.31 28.35
N GLY A 104 -29.75 31.49 28.00
CA GLY A 104 -28.32 31.80 28.04
C GLY A 104 -27.48 31.16 26.94
N TRP A 105 -28.07 30.48 25.96
CA TRP A 105 -27.32 29.93 24.83
C TRP A 105 -27.02 31.00 23.78
N GLU A 106 -25.73 31.20 23.50
CA GLU A 106 -25.24 32.05 22.41
C GLU A 106 -24.54 31.19 21.36
N THR A 107 -25.08 31.17 20.12
CA THR A 107 -24.58 30.29 19.05
C THR A 107 -23.07 30.44 18.79
N GLY A 108 -22.36 29.31 18.77
CA GLY A 108 -20.92 29.24 18.56
C GLY A 108 -20.06 29.68 19.75
N THR A 109 -20.68 29.84 20.93
CA THR A 109 -19.99 29.97 22.22
C THR A 109 -20.54 28.91 23.18
N LEU A 110 -19.83 28.67 24.27
CA LEU A 110 -20.34 27.88 25.37
C LEU A 110 -21.03 28.81 26.36
N PHE A 111 -22.35 29.02 26.21
CA PHE A 111 -23.14 29.91 27.07
C PHE A 111 -22.52 31.32 27.23
N GLY A 112 -22.06 31.93 26.13
CA GLY A 112 -21.42 33.24 26.10
C GLY A 112 -19.90 33.22 26.32
N GLU A 113 -19.32 32.09 26.77
CA GLU A 113 -17.87 31.93 26.88
C GLU A 113 -17.25 31.34 25.60
N LYS A 114 -16.13 31.90 25.15
CA LYS A 114 -15.33 31.29 24.07
C LYS A 114 -14.72 29.97 24.56
N ILE A 115 -14.84 28.91 23.75
CA ILE A 115 -14.26 27.59 24.05
C ILE A 115 -12.73 27.70 24.21
N TYR A 116 -12.09 28.48 23.34
CA TYR A 116 -10.65 28.72 23.38
C TYR A 116 -10.36 30.07 24.03
N LYS A 117 -9.74 30.04 25.22
CA LYS A 117 -9.46 31.23 26.04
C LYS A 117 -8.18 31.97 25.65
N THR A 118 -7.22 31.27 25.05
CA THR A 118 -5.89 31.81 24.69
C THR A 118 -5.78 32.27 23.25
N GLN A 119 -6.81 32.04 22.45
CA GLN A 119 -6.81 32.31 21.01
C GLN A 119 -7.14 33.78 20.74
N SER A 120 -6.46 34.39 19.76
CA SER A 120 -6.79 35.74 19.29
C SER A 120 -8.02 35.73 18.41
N ASP A 121 -8.71 36.87 18.32
CA ASP A 121 -9.98 37.00 17.58
C ASP A 121 -9.80 36.89 16.05
N ASP A 122 -8.58 37.12 15.56
CA ASP A 122 -8.24 37.04 14.13
C ASP A 122 -7.79 35.64 13.68
N GLU A 123 -7.57 34.70 14.61
CA GLU A 123 -7.08 33.37 14.29
C GLU A 123 -8.23 32.42 13.96
N PHE A 124 -8.22 31.83 12.76
CA PHE A 124 -9.17 30.78 12.40
C PHE A 124 -8.63 29.40 12.75
N ARG A 125 -9.38 28.66 13.59
CA ARG A 125 -9.07 27.26 13.90
C ARG A 125 -9.91 26.33 13.05
N LEU A 126 -9.26 25.32 12.48
CA LEU A 126 -9.96 24.26 11.76
C LEU A 126 -10.84 23.43 12.72
N PRO A 127 -12.08 23.12 12.32
CA PRO A 127 -12.97 22.30 13.13
C PRO A 127 -12.42 20.87 13.25
N CYS A 128 -12.73 20.20 14.36
CA CYS A 128 -12.43 18.78 14.49
C CYS A 128 -13.40 17.93 13.62
N LEU A 129 -13.04 16.67 13.37
CA LEU A 129 -13.88 15.73 12.62
C LEU A 129 -15.31 15.64 13.18
N ASN A 130 -15.45 15.61 14.51
CA ASN A 130 -16.74 15.53 15.17
C ASN A 130 -17.60 16.80 14.95
N GLU A 131 -16.97 17.98 15.01
CA GLU A 131 -17.65 19.26 14.75
C GLU A 131 -18.09 19.36 13.29
N TYR A 132 -17.22 18.97 12.35
CA TYR A 132 -17.53 19.09 10.93
C TYR A 132 -18.62 18.10 10.46
N TYR A 133 -18.66 16.89 11.03
CA TYR A 133 -19.61 15.83 10.68
C TYR A 133 -20.77 15.69 11.66
N VAL A 134 -21.04 16.68 12.53
CA VAL A 134 -22.06 16.59 13.60
C VAL A 134 -23.47 16.25 13.08
N GLN A 135 -23.83 16.72 11.87
CA GLN A 135 -25.12 16.45 11.23
C GLN A 135 -25.12 15.18 10.37
N SER A 136 -23.95 14.59 10.15
CA SER A 136 -23.84 13.39 9.33
C SER A 136 -24.21 12.16 10.14
N LYS A 137 -24.54 11.07 9.46
CA LYS A 137 -24.76 9.79 10.12
C LYS A 137 -23.47 9.34 10.85
N PRO A 138 -23.57 8.69 12.01
CA PRO A 138 -22.39 8.19 12.73
C PRO A 138 -21.47 7.30 11.90
N GLU A 139 -22.04 6.55 10.95
CA GLU A 139 -21.30 5.69 10.01
C GLU A 139 -20.33 6.48 9.12
N GLU A 140 -20.71 7.67 8.65
CA GLU A 140 -19.86 8.51 7.80
C GLU A 140 -18.67 9.06 8.58
N LEU A 141 -18.91 9.48 9.82
CA LEU A 141 -17.83 9.91 10.72
C LEU A 141 -16.85 8.77 11.00
N SER A 142 -17.35 7.56 11.26
CA SER A 142 -16.51 6.37 11.46
C SER A 142 -15.67 6.05 10.21
N LYS A 143 -16.29 6.11 9.02
CA LYS A 143 -15.61 5.91 7.74
C LYS A 143 -14.50 6.94 7.51
N MET A 144 -14.76 8.20 7.78
CA MET A 144 -13.77 9.27 7.65
C MET A 144 -12.64 9.14 8.67
N SER A 145 -12.98 8.82 9.93
CA SER A 145 -11.99 8.55 10.98
C SER A 145 -11.05 7.41 10.60
N MET A 146 -11.60 6.29 10.10
CA MET A 146 -10.80 5.18 9.58
C MET A 146 -9.92 5.60 8.40
N PHE A 147 -10.47 6.36 7.44
CA PHE A 147 -9.71 6.85 6.29
C PHE A 147 -8.46 7.62 6.73
N TYR A 148 -8.60 8.59 7.64
CA TYR A 148 -7.46 9.38 8.16
C TYR A 148 -6.50 8.60 9.07
N HIS A 149 -6.95 7.48 9.66
CA HIS A 149 -6.08 6.65 10.49
C HIS A 149 -5.18 5.74 9.65
N TYR A 150 -5.70 5.25 8.52
CA TYR A 150 -5.01 4.25 7.69
C TYR A 150 -4.24 4.84 6.50
N PHE A 151 -4.60 6.05 6.05
CA PHE A 151 -3.98 6.75 4.91
C PHE A 151 -3.45 8.13 5.35
#